data_AF-A0A1T4S350-F1
#
_entry.id   AF-A0A1T4S350-F1
#
_cell.length_a   1.000
_cell.length_b   1.000
_cell.length_c   1.000
_cell.angle_alpha   90.00
_cell.angle_beta   90.00
_cell.angle_gamma   90.00
#
_symmetry.space_group_name_H-M   'P 1'
#
loop_
_entity.id
_entity.type
_entity.pdbx_description
1 polymer ?
#
loop_
_entity_poly.entity_id
_entity_poly.type
_entity_poly.pdbx_seq_one_letter_code
_entity_poly.pdbx_strand_id
1 'polypeptide(L)'
;MTTAPAGRTREQGRAGLGLPTATALVMGNVIGIGIFLLPATLAGYGTISLLALVLVSAGALALAAVFGRLAARTPGSGGPYAYAHAAFGDFTGFWIAWSFWITTWAGMAGIAVAWVGYANHFLGWDSPLGSSLLALVCVWVPALVNLAGVRAMGVIQVVTTVLKFLPLLSVALIGLFFIDPANFGPFNATGGSWLTAVSLAGAVLLFVYSGVESASIAAGRVRDPRRNVGRATVIGTLACALVYLLSTVSVMGNVPHERLRESQAPFALAADAVFGGQDWGSAVAAMAVLSGIGAMNGWMMVVAEMPMAAARDGLFPRVFARTNAREVPWFGVVAGAVMASLVIVLNFYGAADAFESIVLLATFTSVIPYFFSACAQLYWLVGGDGGRPVAGGRLAVDLTMVVLAMLFSLWMVVGAGAQAALQGMLIMLLGVPVYVGERARARRAAARAEHAEATGAVKPS
;
A
#
# COMPACT_ATOMS: atom_id res chain seq x y z
N MET A 1 -35.89 14.54 -6.03
CA MET A 1 -35.33 14.88 -4.72
C MET A 1 -35.96 13.96 -3.67
N THR A 2 -35.35 12.81 -3.42
CA THR A 2 -35.76 11.88 -2.37
C THR A 2 -34.77 12.02 -1.22
N THR A 3 -35.27 12.54 -0.11
CA THR A 3 -34.51 12.75 1.13
C THR A 3 -34.08 11.40 1.71
N ALA A 4 -32.76 11.17 1.78
CA ALA A 4 -32.20 10.06 2.53
C ALA A 4 -32.59 10.15 4.01
N PRO A 5 -32.91 9.02 4.69
CA PRO A 5 -33.39 9.05 6.06
C PRO A 5 -32.29 9.52 7.02
N ALA A 6 -32.59 10.57 7.78
CA ALA A 6 -31.72 11.30 8.71
C ALA A 6 -31.19 10.48 9.92
N GLY A 7 -31.35 9.16 9.92
CA GLY A 7 -30.91 8.26 11.00
C GLY A 7 -29.48 7.74 10.88
N ARG A 8 -28.89 7.69 9.67
CA ARG A 8 -27.56 7.05 9.45
C ARG A 8 -26.36 7.94 9.79
N THR A 9 -26.56 9.24 9.97
CA THR A 9 -25.47 10.21 10.19
C THR A 9 -25.04 10.34 11.65
N ARG A 10 -25.83 9.86 12.63
CA ARG A 10 -25.52 10.06 14.06
C ARG A 10 -24.61 9.00 14.70
N GLU A 11 -24.55 7.76 14.18
CA GLU A 11 -23.68 6.71 14.75
C GLU A 11 -22.24 6.73 14.25
N GLN A 12 -21.96 7.33 13.08
CA GLN A 12 -20.60 7.43 12.53
C GLN A 12 -19.63 8.31 13.37
N GLY A 13 -20.13 9.00 14.40
CA GLY A 13 -19.36 9.95 15.21
C GLY A 13 -18.54 9.35 16.36
N ARG A 14 -18.76 8.10 16.79
CA ARG A 14 -18.13 7.56 18.03
C ARG A 14 -17.05 6.49 17.84
N ALA A 15 -16.83 5.97 16.62
CA ALA A 15 -15.89 4.86 16.37
C ALA A 15 -14.96 5.04 15.13
N GLY A 16 -14.82 6.25 14.59
CA GLY A 16 -13.96 6.51 13.43
C GLY A 16 -12.49 6.79 13.78
N LEU A 17 -11.57 6.34 12.93
CA LEU A 17 -10.14 6.66 12.95
C LEU A 17 -9.97 8.19 12.84
N GLY A 18 -9.36 8.82 13.84
CA GLY A 18 -9.03 10.25 13.79
C GLY A 18 -7.90 10.54 12.81
N LEU A 19 -7.61 11.83 12.56
CA LEU A 19 -6.50 12.24 11.70
C LEU A 19 -5.15 11.60 12.11
N PRO A 20 -4.76 11.55 13.41
CA PRO A 20 -3.50 10.89 13.79
C PRO A 20 -3.48 9.40 13.44
N THR A 21 -4.59 8.70 13.68
CA THR A 21 -4.69 7.26 13.38
C THR A 21 -4.70 6.99 11.87
N ALA A 22 -5.39 7.81 11.08
CA ALA A 22 -5.38 7.71 9.62
C ALA A 22 -3.99 8.04 9.04
N THR A 23 -3.29 9.01 9.63
CA THR A 23 -1.90 9.34 9.25
C THR A 23 -0.97 8.19 9.62
N ALA A 24 -1.12 7.61 10.82
CA ALA A 24 -0.36 6.44 11.24
C ALA A 24 -0.65 5.20 10.39
N LEU A 25 -1.87 5.06 9.86
CA LEU A 25 -2.19 4.01 8.90
C LEU A 25 -1.40 4.19 7.59
N VAL A 26 -1.38 5.41 7.03
CA VAL A 26 -0.60 5.72 5.82
C VAL A 26 0.88 5.48 6.10
N MET A 27 1.42 6.09 7.15
CA MET A 27 2.82 5.96 7.51
C MET A 27 3.20 4.51 7.82
N GLY A 28 2.38 3.77 8.56
CA GLY A 28 2.70 2.40 8.94
C GLY A 28 2.64 1.41 7.77
N ASN A 29 1.81 1.67 6.75
CA ASN A 29 1.75 0.85 5.54
C ASN A 29 2.89 1.16 4.57
N VAL A 30 3.25 2.44 4.42
CA VAL A 30 4.40 2.89 3.62
C VAL A 30 5.70 2.45 4.30
N ILE A 31 5.88 2.78 5.59
CA ILE A 31 7.02 2.35 6.42
C ILE A 31 6.83 0.90 6.85
N GLY A 32 7.07 0.00 5.91
CA GLY A 32 7.18 -1.44 6.13
C GLY A 32 8.60 -1.91 6.42
N ILE A 33 8.85 -3.18 6.14
CA ILE A 33 10.19 -3.78 6.24
C ILE A 33 11.13 -3.29 5.13
N GLY A 34 10.58 -2.86 3.98
CA GLY A 34 11.35 -2.46 2.80
C GLY A 34 12.27 -1.27 3.03
N ILE A 35 11.90 -0.31 3.87
CA ILE A 35 12.78 0.83 4.18
C ILE A 35 14.07 0.36 4.87
N PHE A 36 14.01 -0.65 5.72
CA PHE A 36 15.19 -1.10 6.47
C PHE A 36 16.23 -1.74 5.56
N LEU A 37 15.87 -2.21 4.36
CA LEU A 37 16.81 -2.72 3.35
C LEU A 37 17.17 -1.66 2.30
N LEU A 38 16.42 -0.57 2.23
CA LEU A 38 16.51 0.42 1.17
C LEU A 38 17.93 0.99 0.98
N PRO A 39 18.71 1.35 2.02
CA PRO A 39 20.06 1.86 1.82
C PRO A 39 21.01 0.87 1.16
N ALA A 40 20.94 -0.42 1.50
CA ALA A 40 21.74 -1.48 0.89
C ALA A 40 21.36 -1.64 -0.59
N THR A 41 20.07 -1.72 -0.89
CA THR A 41 19.57 -1.84 -2.26
C THR A 41 19.94 -0.62 -3.11
N LEU A 42 19.82 0.59 -2.56
CA LEU A 42 20.16 1.83 -3.26
C LEU A 42 21.67 2.01 -3.43
N ALA A 43 22.48 1.51 -2.50
CA ALA A 43 23.92 1.49 -2.67
C ALA A 43 24.33 0.70 -3.92
N GLY A 44 23.61 -0.36 -4.28
CA GLY A 44 23.82 -1.08 -5.54
C GLY A 44 23.72 -0.24 -6.82
N TYR A 45 23.05 0.92 -6.78
CA TYR A 45 22.94 1.84 -7.91
C TYR A 45 23.88 3.05 -7.81
N GLY A 46 24.51 3.27 -6.65
CA GLY A 46 25.35 4.43 -6.36
C GLY A 46 24.57 5.62 -5.81
N THR A 47 25.26 6.73 -5.53
CA THR A 47 24.63 7.91 -4.89
C THR A 47 23.59 8.61 -5.77
N ILE A 48 23.59 8.37 -7.09
CA ILE A 48 22.52 8.78 -8.03
C ILE A 48 21.14 8.27 -7.59
N SER A 49 21.08 7.17 -6.84
CA SER A 49 19.83 6.63 -6.29
C SER A 49 19.10 7.61 -5.34
N LEU A 50 19.82 8.55 -4.73
CA LEU A 50 19.22 9.62 -3.92
C LEU A 50 18.40 10.59 -4.77
N LEU A 51 18.83 10.86 -6.01
CA LEU A 51 18.02 11.63 -6.96
C LEU A 51 16.75 10.85 -7.33
N ALA A 52 16.86 9.54 -7.58
CA ALA A 52 15.69 8.70 -7.83
C ALA A 52 14.71 8.74 -6.64
N LEU A 53 15.23 8.67 -5.40
CA LEU A 53 14.43 8.81 -4.18
C LEU A 53 13.70 10.14 -4.13
N VAL A 54 14.35 11.26 -4.42
CA VAL A 54 13.69 12.58 -4.47
C VAL A 54 12.59 12.62 -5.54
N LEU A 55 12.86 12.15 -6.76
CA LEU A 55 11.90 12.15 -7.86
C LEU A 55 10.67 11.27 -7.55
N VAL A 56 10.90 10.07 -7.03
CA VAL A 56 9.84 9.14 -6.63
C VAL A 56 9.04 9.72 -5.46
N SER A 57 9.70 10.34 -4.47
CA SER A 57 9.02 11.01 -3.36
C SER A 57 8.09 12.13 -3.85
N ALA A 58 8.53 12.92 -4.83
CA ALA A 58 7.72 13.97 -5.44
C ALA A 58 6.50 13.40 -6.18
N GLY A 59 6.68 12.30 -6.92
CA GLY A 59 5.58 11.61 -7.58
C GLY A 59 4.57 10.98 -6.59
N ALA A 60 5.05 10.38 -5.50
CA ALA A 60 4.22 9.86 -4.44
C ALA A 60 3.41 10.98 -3.73
N LEU A 61 4.02 12.15 -3.52
CA LEU A 61 3.33 13.32 -2.98
C LEU A 61 2.28 13.89 -3.95
N ALA A 62 2.56 13.88 -5.25
CA ALA A 62 1.57 14.26 -6.27
C ALA A 62 0.37 13.29 -6.27
N LEU A 63 0.63 11.99 -6.20
CA LEU A 63 -0.41 10.96 -6.09
C LEU A 63 -1.20 11.10 -4.78
N ALA A 64 -0.53 11.37 -3.66
CA ALA A 64 -1.15 11.66 -2.38
C ALA A 64 -2.11 12.87 -2.44
N ALA A 65 -1.70 13.94 -3.14
CA ALA A 65 -2.55 15.10 -3.36
C ALA A 65 -3.77 14.77 -4.24
N VAL A 66 -3.59 13.96 -5.30
CA VAL A 66 -4.69 13.45 -6.13
C VAL A 66 -5.68 12.65 -5.29
N PHE A 67 -5.22 11.72 -4.45
CA PHE A 67 -6.10 10.99 -3.54
C PHE A 67 -6.83 11.91 -2.56
N GLY A 68 -6.17 12.97 -2.07
CA GLY A 68 -6.83 13.97 -1.23
C GLY A 68 -7.97 14.70 -1.94
N ARG A 69 -7.79 15.07 -3.21
CA ARG A 69 -8.86 15.69 -4.03
C ARG A 69 -10.01 14.72 -4.28
N LEU A 70 -9.69 13.47 -4.59
CA LEU A 70 -10.66 12.41 -4.87
C LEU A 70 -11.47 12.04 -3.62
N ALA A 71 -10.82 11.90 -2.47
CA ALA A 71 -11.49 11.60 -1.20
C ALA A 71 -12.45 12.72 -0.76
N ALA A 72 -12.14 13.98 -1.08
CA ALA A 72 -13.05 15.10 -0.79
C ALA A 72 -14.33 15.07 -1.65
N ARG A 73 -14.26 14.48 -2.85
CA ARG A 73 -15.36 14.30 -3.81
C ARG A 73 -16.17 13.04 -3.50
N THR A 74 -15.49 11.91 -3.33
CA THR A 74 -16.08 10.59 -3.09
C THR A 74 -15.64 10.07 -1.71
N PRO A 75 -16.24 10.53 -0.60
CA PRO A 75 -15.81 10.23 0.76
C PRO A 75 -16.19 8.83 1.29
N GLY A 76 -16.34 7.83 0.43
CA GLY A 76 -16.70 6.45 0.80
C GLY A 76 -15.50 5.51 0.93
N SER A 77 -15.67 4.38 1.63
CA SER A 77 -14.68 3.30 1.63
C SER A 77 -14.41 2.78 0.21
N GLY A 78 -13.20 2.26 -0.01
CA GLY A 78 -12.80 1.65 -1.29
C GLY A 78 -11.75 2.44 -2.06
N GLY A 79 -11.51 3.72 -1.74
CA GLY A 79 -10.40 4.50 -2.28
C GLY A 79 -10.34 4.45 -3.81
N PRO A 80 -9.23 3.99 -4.43
CA PRO A 80 -9.09 3.87 -5.88
C PRO A 80 -10.27 3.18 -6.58
N TYR A 81 -10.84 2.13 -5.98
CA TYR A 81 -12.02 1.46 -6.50
C TYR A 81 -13.20 2.43 -6.64
N ALA A 82 -13.53 3.14 -5.56
CA ALA A 82 -14.67 4.05 -5.51
C ALA A 82 -14.50 5.22 -6.51
N TYR A 83 -13.27 5.70 -6.72
CA TYR A 83 -12.99 6.78 -7.66
C TYR A 83 -13.20 6.34 -9.11
N ALA A 84 -12.65 5.18 -9.49
CA ALA A 84 -12.82 4.65 -10.83
C ALA A 84 -14.27 4.21 -11.10
N HIS A 85 -14.94 3.64 -10.10
CA HIS A 85 -16.36 3.28 -10.17
C HIS A 85 -17.24 4.50 -10.42
N ALA A 86 -17.04 5.57 -9.66
CA ALA A 86 -17.81 6.80 -9.81
C ALA A 86 -17.55 7.53 -11.13
N ALA A 87 -16.30 7.52 -11.64
CA ALA A 87 -15.94 8.22 -12.88
C ALA A 87 -16.25 7.44 -14.16
N PHE A 88 -16.07 6.11 -14.13
CA PHE A 88 -16.05 5.27 -15.34
C PHE A 88 -17.00 4.07 -15.29
N GLY A 89 -17.73 3.89 -14.18
CA GLY A 89 -18.74 2.86 -14.02
C GLY A 89 -18.23 1.51 -13.51
N ASP A 90 -19.16 0.57 -13.52
CA ASP A 90 -19.07 -0.72 -12.82
C ASP A 90 -17.91 -1.63 -13.25
N PHE A 91 -17.62 -1.75 -14.55
CA PHE A 91 -16.54 -2.63 -15.02
C PHE A 91 -15.18 -2.11 -14.57
N THR A 92 -14.93 -0.81 -14.74
CA THR A 92 -13.69 -0.17 -14.30
C THR A 92 -13.54 -0.29 -12.79
N GLY A 93 -14.61 -0.05 -12.03
CA GLY A 93 -14.62 -0.29 -10.59
C GLY A 93 -14.19 -1.72 -10.24
N PHE A 94 -14.85 -2.73 -10.80
CA PHE A 94 -14.46 -4.13 -10.57
C PHE A 94 -12.99 -4.38 -10.91
N TRP A 95 -12.52 -3.89 -12.06
CA TRP A 95 -11.15 -4.08 -12.52
C TRP A 95 -10.13 -3.52 -11.52
N ILE A 96 -10.38 -2.32 -11.00
CA ILE A 96 -9.53 -1.71 -9.97
C ILE A 96 -9.54 -2.52 -8.68
N ALA A 97 -10.72 -2.93 -8.20
CA ALA A 97 -10.85 -3.71 -6.97
C ALA A 97 -10.14 -5.08 -7.09
N TRP A 98 -10.29 -5.76 -8.23
CA TRP A 98 -9.63 -7.04 -8.51
C TRP A 98 -8.11 -6.90 -8.57
N SER A 99 -7.62 -5.89 -9.30
CA SER A 99 -6.18 -5.60 -9.44
C SER A 99 -5.51 -5.30 -8.11
N PHE A 100 -6.16 -4.45 -7.33
CA PHE A 100 -5.62 -4.06 -6.04
C PHE A 100 -5.69 -5.19 -5.03
N TRP A 101 -6.74 -6.03 -5.06
CA TRP A 101 -6.78 -7.22 -4.21
C TRP A 101 -5.60 -8.16 -4.49
N ILE A 102 -5.27 -8.40 -5.77
CA ILE A 102 -4.06 -9.14 -6.18
C ILE A 102 -2.78 -8.50 -5.61
N THR A 103 -2.65 -7.20 -5.81
CA THR A 103 -1.52 -6.40 -5.29
C THR A 103 -1.34 -6.61 -3.80
N THR A 104 -2.43 -6.55 -3.03
CA THR A 104 -2.37 -6.59 -1.56
C THR A 104 -1.91 -7.93 -1.01
N TRP A 105 -2.49 -9.07 -1.43
CA TRP A 105 -2.07 -10.37 -0.88
C TRP A 105 -0.68 -10.79 -1.36
N ALA A 106 -0.27 -10.40 -2.58
CA ALA A 106 1.08 -10.64 -3.08
C ALA A 106 2.12 -9.77 -2.34
N GLY A 107 1.80 -8.49 -2.12
CA GLY A 107 2.63 -7.57 -1.34
C GLY A 107 2.78 -8.01 0.12
N MET A 108 1.71 -8.53 0.74
CA MET A 108 1.76 -9.12 2.08
C MET A 108 2.76 -10.28 2.15
N ALA A 109 2.77 -11.18 1.16
CA ALA A 109 3.77 -12.25 1.11
C ALA A 109 5.20 -11.69 0.99
N GLY A 110 5.40 -10.66 0.16
CA GLY A 110 6.68 -9.93 0.05
C GLY A 110 7.17 -9.36 1.38
N ILE A 111 6.28 -8.69 2.12
CA ILE A 111 6.57 -8.16 3.46
C ILE A 111 6.92 -9.29 4.43
N ALA A 112 6.16 -10.39 4.42
CA ALA A 112 6.40 -11.52 5.32
C ALA A 112 7.77 -12.19 5.08
N VAL A 113 8.14 -12.40 3.81
CA VAL A 113 9.45 -13.00 3.45
C VAL A 113 10.60 -12.08 3.85
N ALA A 114 10.52 -10.78 3.54
CA ALA A 114 11.56 -9.82 3.95
C ALA A 114 11.64 -9.67 5.48
N TRP A 115 10.52 -9.82 6.19
CA TRP A 115 10.48 -9.82 7.66
C TRP A 115 11.21 -11.00 8.29
N VAL A 116 11.19 -12.18 7.65
CA VAL A 116 11.92 -13.36 8.14
C VAL A 116 13.41 -13.09 8.26
N GLY A 117 14.02 -12.33 7.33
CA GLY A 117 15.45 -11.99 7.40
C GLY A 117 15.83 -11.27 8.71
N TYR A 118 15.00 -10.33 9.16
CA TYR A 118 15.21 -9.64 10.45
C TYR A 118 14.85 -10.52 11.65
N ALA A 119 13.84 -11.39 11.55
CA ALA A 119 13.48 -12.31 12.62
C ALA A 119 14.55 -13.40 12.84
N ASN A 120 15.13 -13.93 11.77
CA ASN A 120 16.19 -14.94 11.83
C ASN A 120 17.48 -14.41 12.44
N HIS A 121 17.74 -13.10 12.39
CA HIS A 121 18.85 -12.50 13.12
C HIS A 121 18.85 -12.88 14.63
N PHE A 122 17.67 -13.07 15.22
CA PHE A 122 17.53 -13.49 16.62
C PHE A 122 17.30 -14.98 16.81
N LEU A 123 16.59 -15.61 15.89
CA LEU A 123 16.09 -16.98 16.07
C LEU A 123 17.00 -18.05 15.43
N GLY A 124 17.75 -17.69 14.38
CA GLY A 124 18.58 -18.64 13.62
C GLY A 124 17.78 -19.76 12.93
N TRP A 125 16.52 -19.50 12.55
CA TRP A 125 15.62 -20.50 11.96
C TRP A 125 15.74 -20.54 10.43
N ASP A 126 16.95 -20.81 9.95
CA ASP A 126 17.30 -20.72 8.52
C ASP A 126 16.79 -21.90 7.68
N SER A 127 16.17 -22.91 8.30
CA SER A 127 15.51 -23.99 7.55
C SER A 127 14.28 -23.46 6.79
N PRO A 128 13.95 -24.01 5.59
CA PRO A 128 12.73 -23.64 4.86
C PRO A 128 11.46 -23.75 5.69
N LEU A 129 11.39 -24.76 6.58
CA LEU A 129 10.27 -24.92 7.50
C LEU A 129 10.23 -23.81 8.56
N GLY A 130 11.36 -23.50 9.20
CA GLY A 130 11.44 -22.45 10.22
C GLY A 130 11.08 -21.07 9.64
N SER A 131 11.65 -20.75 8.48
CA SER A 131 11.43 -19.48 7.77
C SER A 131 9.99 -19.33 7.28
N SER A 132 9.38 -20.40 6.73
CA SER A 132 7.97 -20.36 6.33
C SER A 132 7.02 -20.23 7.53
N LEU A 133 7.29 -20.89 8.66
CA LEU A 133 6.51 -20.72 9.89
C LEU A 133 6.58 -19.28 10.41
N LEU A 134 7.77 -18.67 10.41
CA LEU A 134 7.95 -17.27 10.79
C LEU A 134 7.17 -16.32 9.87
N ALA A 135 7.25 -16.52 8.55
CA ALA A 135 6.46 -15.74 7.60
C ALA A 135 4.95 -15.90 7.83
N LEU A 136 4.47 -17.11 8.16
CA LEU A 136 3.07 -17.34 8.48
C LEU A 136 2.65 -16.65 9.79
N VAL A 137 3.50 -16.63 10.81
CA VAL A 137 3.27 -15.85 12.04
C VAL A 137 3.12 -14.37 11.70
N CYS A 138 3.99 -13.83 10.83
CA CYS A 138 3.92 -12.44 10.37
C CYS A 138 2.57 -12.11 9.74
N VAL A 139 1.95 -13.02 8.99
CA VAL A 139 0.63 -12.83 8.36
C VAL A 139 -0.53 -13.07 9.33
N TRP A 140 -0.53 -14.17 10.07
CA TRP A 140 -1.71 -14.61 10.83
C TRP A 140 -1.89 -13.88 12.16
N VAL A 141 -0.82 -13.44 12.82
CA VAL A 141 -0.96 -12.63 14.04
C VAL A 141 -1.73 -11.32 13.75
N PRO A 142 -1.36 -10.52 12.73
CA PRO A 142 -2.15 -9.36 12.34
C PRO A 142 -3.55 -9.69 11.79
N ALA A 143 -3.74 -10.84 11.14
CA ALA A 143 -5.06 -11.31 10.71
C ALA A 143 -6.00 -11.49 11.92
N LEU A 144 -5.53 -12.16 12.97
CA LEU A 144 -6.29 -12.35 14.21
C LEU A 144 -6.59 -11.02 14.91
N VAL A 145 -5.62 -10.10 14.94
CA VAL A 145 -5.82 -8.73 15.45
C VAL A 145 -6.91 -7.99 14.66
N ASN A 146 -6.89 -8.08 13.33
CA ASN A 146 -7.90 -7.44 12.49
C ASN A 146 -9.30 -8.05 12.75
N LEU A 147 -9.40 -9.37 12.89
CA LEU A 147 -10.65 -10.06 13.25
C LEU A 147 -11.14 -9.68 14.66
N ALA A 148 -10.24 -9.25 15.55
CA ALA A 148 -10.57 -8.75 16.89
C ALA A 148 -11.27 -7.38 16.88
N GLY A 149 -11.25 -6.64 15.76
CA GLY A 149 -12.01 -5.40 15.57
C GLY A 149 -11.17 -4.19 15.16
N VAL A 150 -11.83 -3.22 14.54
CA VAL A 150 -11.21 -1.99 13.99
C VAL A 150 -10.49 -1.17 15.05
N ARG A 151 -11.01 -1.14 16.28
CA ARG A 151 -10.40 -0.37 17.38
C ARG A 151 -9.06 -0.97 17.81
N ALA A 152 -8.99 -2.29 17.97
CA ALA A 152 -7.76 -2.98 18.32
C ALA A 152 -6.70 -2.80 17.21
N MET A 153 -7.11 -3.00 15.95
CA MET A 153 -6.28 -2.74 14.78
C MET A 153 -5.74 -1.30 14.78
N GLY A 154 -6.60 -0.29 14.99
CA GLY A 154 -6.19 1.12 14.98
C GLY A 154 -5.23 1.49 16.11
N VAL A 155 -5.40 0.93 17.31
CA VAL A 155 -4.46 1.13 18.43
C VAL A 155 -3.11 0.51 18.11
N ILE A 156 -3.09 -0.75 17.66
CA ILE A 156 -1.86 -1.45 17.28
C ILE A 156 -1.16 -0.71 16.14
N GLN A 157 -1.91 -0.18 15.17
CA GLN A 157 -1.35 0.61 14.07
C GLN A 157 -0.64 1.86 14.59
N VAL A 158 -1.26 2.64 15.48
CA VAL A 158 -0.64 3.85 16.04
C VAL A 158 0.59 3.50 16.86
N VAL A 159 0.48 2.54 17.76
CA VAL A 159 1.58 2.11 18.64
C VAL A 159 2.77 1.64 17.80
N THR A 160 2.55 0.70 16.88
CA THR A 160 3.62 0.17 16.03
C THR A 160 4.20 1.23 15.09
N THR A 161 3.40 2.19 14.63
CA THR A 161 3.89 3.30 13.81
C THR A 161 4.77 4.26 14.60
N VAL A 162 4.37 4.66 15.80
CA VAL A 162 5.20 5.52 16.66
C VAL A 162 6.48 4.79 17.05
N LEU A 163 6.35 3.52 17.46
CA LEU A 163 7.48 2.69 17.86
C LEU A 163 8.46 2.47 16.72
N LYS A 164 8.03 2.24 15.47
CA LYS A 164 8.97 2.12 14.34
C LYS A 164 9.53 3.47 13.90
N PHE A 165 8.74 4.54 13.94
CA PHE A 165 9.09 5.83 13.34
C PHE A 165 10.13 6.57 14.17
N LEU A 166 9.99 6.57 15.50
CA LEU A 166 10.88 7.33 16.36
C LEU A 166 12.34 6.84 16.30
N PRO A 167 12.65 5.53 16.46
CA PRO A 167 14.03 5.03 16.35
C PRO A 167 14.60 5.22 14.95
N LEU A 168 13.78 5.03 13.91
CA LEU A 168 14.20 5.22 12.53
C LEU A 168 14.56 6.68 12.25
N LEU A 169 13.76 7.62 12.77
CA LEU A 169 14.06 9.05 12.72
C LEU A 169 15.29 9.39 13.58
N SER A 170 15.49 8.75 14.74
CA SER A 170 16.68 8.93 15.56
C SER A 170 17.95 8.50 14.83
N VAL A 171 17.97 7.31 14.24
CA VAL A 171 19.11 6.83 13.42
C VAL A 171 19.33 7.77 12.22
N ALA A 172 18.26 8.21 11.58
CA ALA A 172 18.32 9.18 10.50
C ALA A 172 19.00 10.48 10.96
N LEU A 173 18.48 11.14 11.98
CA LEU A 173 18.94 12.46 12.42
C LEU A 173 20.30 12.42 13.12
N ILE A 174 20.53 11.47 14.03
CA ILE A 174 21.79 11.34 14.76
C ILE A 174 22.91 10.95 13.79
N GLY A 175 22.66 9.98 12.91
CA GLY A 175 23.69 9.53 11.98
C GLY A 175 24.11 10.60 10.95
N LEU A 176 23.33 11.66 10.72
CA LEU A 176 23.80 12.80 9.90
C LEU A 176 25.02 13.51 10.49
N PHE A 177 25.21 13.46 11.82
CA PHE A 177 26.36 14.09 12.49
C PHE A 177 27.64 13.27 12.39
N PHE A 178 27.56 12.00 11.97
CA PHE A 178 28.67 11.05 11.91
C PHE A 178 29.04 10.66 10.47
N ILE A 179 28.48 11.38 9.48
CA ILE A 179 28.77 11.12 8.07
C ILE A 179 30.27 11.28 7.79
N ASP A 180 30.85 10.23 7.23
CA ASP A 180 32.16 10.28 6.58
C ASP A 180 31.95 10.25 5.05
N PRO A 181 32.35 11.32 4.32
CA PRO A 181 32.27 11.35 2.87
C PRO A 181 32.95 10.16 2.17
N ALA A 182 33.97 9.54 2.79
CA ALA A 182 34.67 8.38 2.24
C ALA A 182 33.80 7.11 2.20
N ASN A 183 32.71 7.06 2.97
CA ASN A 183 31.79 5.92 2.97
C ASN A 183 30.88 5.89 1.75
N PHE A 184 30.62 7.06 1.13
CA PHE A 184 29.80 7.11 -0.07
C PHE A 184 30.49 6.40 -1.23
N GLY A 185 29.72 5.54 -1.89
CA GLY A 185 30.17 4.85 -3.11
C GLY A 185 30.25 5.76 -4.33
N PRO A 186 30.52 5.17 -5.50
CA PRO A 186 30.52 5.91 -6.76
C PRO A 186 29.17 6.58 -7.03
N PHE A 187 29.20 7.64 -7.82
CA PHE A 187 27.98 8.33 -8.24
C PHE A 187 27.01 7.38 -8.95
N ASN A 188 27.54 6.53 -9.82
CA ASN A 188 26.78 5.49 -10.51
C ASN A 188 27.52 4.16 -10.40
N ALA A 189 26.94 3.20 -9.69
CA ALA A 189 27.50 1.87 -9.47
C ALA A 189 27.07 0.83 -10.52
N THR A 190 26.19 1.19 -11.46
CA THR A 190 25.61 0.24 -12.44
C THR A 190 26.48 -0.03 -13.65
N GLY A 191 27.50 0.81 -13.89
CA GLY A 191 28.32 0.79 -15.12
C GLY A 191 27.58 1.26 -16.39
N GLY A 192 26.28 1.53 -16.32
CA GLY A 192 25.46 2.04 -17.43
C GLY A 192 25.29 3.57 -17.40
N SER A 193 24.33 4.08 -18.17
CA SER A 193 23.99 5.52 -18.14
C SER A 193 23.37 5.94 -16.80
N TRP A 194 23.56 7.20 -16.40
CA TRP A 194 22.93 7.74 -15.18
C TRP A 194 21.39 7.63 -15.22
N LEU A 195 20.79 7.77 -16.41
CA LEU A 195 19.35 7.65 -16.60
C LEU A 195 18.85 6.22 -16.34
N THR A 196 19.64 5.22 -16.75
CA THR A 196 19.37 3.81 -16.47
C THR A 196 19.44 3.55 -14.96
N ALA A 197 20.48 4.07 -14.28
CA ALA A 197 20.63 3.91 -12.84
C ALA A 197 19.47 4.55 -12.05
N VAL A 198 19.07 5.77 -12.42
CA VAL A 198 17.88 6.45 -11.84
C VAL A 198 16.62 5.63 -12.07
N SER A 199 16.43 5.07 -13.26
CA SER A 199 15.25 4.27 -13.59
C SER A 199 15.16 2.98 -12.79
N LEU A 200 16.27 2.25 -12.64
CA LEU A 200 16.32 1.00 -11.88
C LEU A 200 16.16 1.23 -10.37
N ALA A 201 16.85 2.25 -9.82
CA ALA A 201 16.64 2.66 -8.43
C ALA A 201 15.19 3.11 -8.19
N GLY A 202 14.65 3.89 -9.13
CA GLY A 202 13.26 4.35 -9.14
C GLY A 202 12.26 3.20 -9.06
N ALA A 203 12.45 2.15 -9.85
CA ALA A 203 11.59 0.97 -9.84
C ALA A 203 11.44 0.35 -8.43
N VAL A 204 12.56 0.17 -7.72
CA VAL A 204 12.56 -0.34 -6.34
C VAL A 204 11.83 0.63 -5.41
N LEU A 205 12.13 1.92 -5.53
CA LEU A 205 11.59 2.97 -4.68
C LEU A 205 10.07 3.15 -4.82
N LEU A 206 9.53 2.95 -6.02
CA LEU A 206 8.10 3.06 -6.29
C LEU A 206 7.30 2.08 -5.44
N PHE A 207 7.79 0.85 -5.30
CA PHE A 207 7.16 -0.16 -4.44
C PHE A 207 7.15 0.25 -2.97
N VAL A 208 8.22 0.90 -2.49
CA VAL A 208 8.33 1.33 -1.09
C VAL A 208 7.30 2.42 -0.73
N TYR A 209 6.81 3.18 -1.72
CA TYR A 209 5.72 4.13 -1.52
C TYR A 209 4.31 3.54 -1.64
N SER A 210 4.18 2.24 -1.91
CA SER A 210 2.89 1.56 -1.86
C SER A 210 2.29 1.70 -0.46
N GLY A 211 1.02 2.11 -0.38
CA GLY A 211 0.33 2.36 0.89
C GLY A 211 -0.13 3.82 1.08
N VAL A 212 0.25 4.75 0.21
CA VAL A 212 -0.27 6.15 0.22
C VAL A 212 -1.81 6.22 0.12
N GLU A 213 -2.41 5.24 -0.53
CA GLU A 213 -3.84 5.03 -0.72
C GLU A 213 -4.57 4.50 0.52
N SER A 214 -3.86 4.03 1.55
CA SER A 214 -4.44 3.27 2.67
C SER A 214 -5.57 4.01 3.39
N ALA A 215 -5.40 5.32 3.65
CA ALA A 215 -6.44 6.14 4.27
C ALA A 215 -7.68 6.31 3.37
N SER A 216 -7.50 6.32 2.05
CA SER A 216 -8.61 6.45 1.10
C SER A 216 -9.45 5.18 1.02
N ILE A 217 -8.80 4.01 1.14
CA ILE A 217 -9.49 2.72 1.15
C ILE A 217 -10.32 2.57 2.42
N ALA A 218 -9.75 2.97 3.56
CA ALA A 218 -10.42 2.97 4.85
C ALA A 218 -11.28 4.23 5.10
N ALA A 219 -11.60 5.04 4.09
CA ALA A 219 -12.23 6.35 4.28
C ALA A 219 -13.58 6.29 5.02
N GLY A 220 -14.40 5.25 4.81
CA GLY A 220 -15.65 5.08 5.55
C GLY A 220 -15.47 4.80 7.06
N ARG A 221 -14.25 4.49 7.49
CA ARG A 221 -13.85 4.36 8.90
C ARG A 221 -13.13 5.59 9.43
N VAL A 222 -12.82 6.59 8.60
CA VAL A 222 -12.13 7.82 9.03
C VAL A 222 -13.14 8.87 9.48
N ARG A 223 -12.87 9.54 10.60
CA ARG A 223 -13.68 10.66 11.08
C ARG A 223 -13.51 11.86 10.13
N ASP A 224 -14.60 12.47 9.67
CA ASP A 224 -14.59 13.56 8.69
C ASP A 224 -13.72 13.25 7.45
N PRO A 225 -14.09 12.22 6.66
CA PRO A 225 -13.22 11.68 5.62
C PRO A 225 -12.90 12.68 4.52
N ARG A 226 -13.84 13.60 4.23
CA ARG A 226 -13.66 14.67 3.23
C ARG A 226 -12.45 15.57 3.52
N ARG A 227 -12.13 15.77 4.80
CA ARG A 227 -10.99 16.59 5.24
C ARG A 227 -9.80 15.76 5.66
N ASN A 228 -10.03 14.68 6.41
CA ASN A 228 -8.96 13.97 7.09
C ASN A 228 -8.25 12.94 6.22
N VAL A 229 -8.91 12.33 5.22
CA VAL A 229 -8.24 11.35 4.34
C VAL A 229 -7.12 12.04 3.55
N GLY A 230 -7.41 13.14 2.86
CA GLY A 230 -6.40 13.87 2.10
C GLY A 230 -5.26 14.42 2.95
N ARG A 231 -5.58 14.94 4.15
CA ARG A 231 -4.57 15.41 5.11
C ARG A 231 -3.69 14.26 5.59
N ALA A 232 -4.30 13.14 6.00
CA ALA A 232 -3.58 11.97 6.47
C ALA A 232 -2.64 11.40 5.41
N THR A 233 -3.13 11.29 4.18
CA THR A 233 -2.34 10.82 3.04
C THR A 233 -1.16 11.75 2.76
N VAL A 234 -1.37 13.05 2.59
CA VAL A 234 -0.26 13.98 2.30
C VAL A 234 0.74 14.10 3.45
N ILE A 235 0.27 14.25 4.69
CA ILE A 235 1.15 14.37 5.87
C ILE A 235 1.95 13.07 6.06
N GLY A 236 1.27 11.92 5.94
CA GLY A 236 1.90 10.62 6.07
C GLY A 236 2.97 10.39 5.00
N THR A 237 2.65 10.64 3.73
CA THR A 237 3.60 10.51 2.62
C THR A 237 4.80 11.45 2.78
N LEU A 238 4.56 12.71 3.19
CA LEU A 238 5.65 13.67 3.42
C LEU A 238 6.57 13.22 4.57
N ALA A 239 6.00 12.76 5.68
CA ALA A 239 6.77 12.25 6.81
C ALA A 239 7.60 11.02 6.41
N CYS A 240 7.04 10.10 5.62
CA CYS A 240 7.77 8.96 5.07
C CYS A 240 8.91 9.42 4.15
N ALA A 241 8.65 10.37 3.24
CA ALA A 241 9.66 10.87 2.32
C ALA A 241 10.86 11.51 3.02
N LEU A 242 10.59 12.33 4.05
CA LEU A 242 11.64 12.93 4.86
C LEU A 242 12.47 11.85 5.57
N VAL A 243 11.81 10.88 6.20
CA VAL A 243 12.54 9.79 6.88
C VAL A 243 13.33 8.96 5.88
N TYR A 244 12.78 8.61 4.72
CA TYR A 244 13.47 7.80 3.72
C TYR A 244 14.74 8.51 3.22
N LEU A 245 14.63 9.80 2.90
CA LEU A 245 15.75 10.58 2.43
C LEU A 245 16.83 10.74 3.50
N LEU A 246 16.46 11.21 4.70
CA LEU A 246 17.41 11.47 5.77
C LEU A 246 18.08 10.18 6.24
N SER A 247 17.30 9.11 6.40
CA SER A 247 17.84 7.82 6.84
C SER A 247 18.76 7.18 5.81
N THR A 248 18.42 7.24 4.52
CA THR A 248 19.27 6.66 3.47
C THR A 248 20.59 7.41 3.36
N VAL A 249 20.56 8.75 3.37
CA VAL A 249 21.77 9.57 3.36
C VAL A 249 22.63 9.28 4.58
N SER A 250 22.02 9.22 5.76
CA SER A 250 22.70 8.89 7.02
C SER A 250 23.36 7.51 6.94
N VAL A 251 22.63 6.46 6.56
CA VAL A 251 23.19 5.09 6.49
C VAL A 251 24.30 4.98 5.46
N MET A 252 24.14 5.58 4.28
CA MET A 252 25.18 5.60 3.23
C MET A 252 26.45 6.36 3.65
N GLY A 253 26.30 7.38 4.50
CA GLY A 253 27.43 8.14 5.03
C GLY A 253 28.12 7.53 6.25
N ASN A 254 27.46 6.60 6.95
CA ASN A 254 28.00 5.97 8.17
C ASN A 254 28.62 4.59 7.94
N VAL A 255 28.31 3.94 6.82
CA VAL A 255 28.75 2.57 6.52
C VAL A 255 29.52 2.55 5.20
N PRO A 256 30.74 1.98 5.16
CA PRO A 256 31.49 1.85 3.91
C PRO A 256 30.68 1.15 2.82
N HIS A 257 30.70 1.71 1.61
CA HIS A 257 29.88 1.28 0.47
C HIS A 257 29.85 -0.24 0.22
N GLU A 258 31.02 -0.89 0.18
CA GLU A 258 31.10 -2.33 -0.11
C GLU A 258 30.42 -3.17 0.98
N ARG A 259 30.61 -2.80 2.25
CA ARG A 259 29.92 -3.47 3.37
C ARG A 259 28.42 -3.19 3.38
N LEU A 260 28.01 -2.00 2.95
CA LEU A 260 26.60 -1.61 2.92
C LEU A 260 25.80 -2.43 1.90
N ARG A 261 26.36 -2.66 0.70
CA ARG A 261 25.69 -3.40 -0.39
C ARG A 261 25.39 -4.86 -0.04
N GLU A 262 26.24 -5.47 0.78
CA GLU A 262 26.10 -6.87 1.19
C GLU A 262 25.25 -7.03 2.47
N SER A 263 24.87 -5.92 3.10
CA SER A 263 24.18 -5.96 4.39
C SER A 263 22.71 -6.38 4.26
N GLN A 264 22.33 -7.41 5.02
CA GLN A 264 20.93 -7.81 5.21
C GLN A 264 20.20 -6.96 6.28
N ALA A 265 20.94 -6.09 6.99
CA ALA A 265 20.39 -5.23 8.05
C ALA A 265 21.15 -3.89 8.11
N PRO A 266 21.08 -3.05 7.05
CA PRO A 266 21.95 -1.87 6.93
C PRO A 266 21.70 -0.81 8.02
N PHE A 267 20.49 -0.72 8.55
CA PHE A 267 20.20 0.16 9.69
C PHE A 267 20.82 -0.33 11.00
N ALA A 268 20.87 -1.64 11.22
CA ALA A 268 21.56 -2.21 12.38
C ALA A 268 23.06 -1.94 12.28
N LEU A 269 23.63 -2.18 11.09
CA LEU A 269 25.03 -1.90 10.79
C LEU A 269 25.40 -0.42 10.96
N ALA A 270 24.54 0.50 10.52
CA ALA A 270 24.75 1.92 10.72
C ALA A 270 24.64 2.34 12.20
N ALA A 271 23.73 1.74 12.95
CA ALA A 271 23.60 2.02 14.39
C ALA A 271 24.86 1.58 15.15
N ASP A 272 25.40 0.41 14.85
CA ASP A 272 26.66 -0.06 15.43
C ASP A 272 27.85 0.83 15.03
N ALA A 273 27.88 1.31 13.78
CA ALA A 273 28.92 2.23 13.30
C ALA A 273 28.88 3.59 14.01
N VAL A 274 27.68 4.11 14.30
CA VAL A 274 27.49 5.44 14.93
C VAL A 274 27.70 5.39 16.45
N PHE A 275 27.11 4.40 17.12
CA PHE A 275 27.09 4.36 18.60
C PHE A 275 28.17 3.46 19.21
N GLY A 276 28.83 2.63 18.40
CA GLY A 276 29.82 1.66 18.85
C GLY A 276 29.21 0.43 19.52
N GLY A 277 29.87 -0.73 19.37
CA GLY A 277 29.40 -2.02 19.92
C GLY A 277 28.51 -2.80 18.95
N GLN A 278 27.75 -3.79 19.47
CA GLN A 278 26.82 -4.64 18.70
C GLN A 278 25.37 -4.60 19.25
N ASP A 279 25.16 -3.94 20.40
CA ASP A 279 23.87 -3.93 21.10
C ASP A 279 22.86 -3.00 20.40
N TRP A 280 23.34 -1.92 19.79
CA TRP A 280 22.50 -0.94 19.09
C TRP A 280 21.92 -1.51 17.79
N GLY A 281 22.71 -2.27 17.05
CA GLY A 281 22.27 -2.99 15.87
C GLY A 281 21.16 -4.00 16.21
N SER A 282 21.33 -4.75 17.30
CA SER A 282 20.31 -5.68 17.80
C SER A 282 19.02 -4.95 18.19
N ALA A 283 19.10 -3.80 18.87
CA ALA A 283 17.92 -3.00 19.20
C ALA A 283 17.17 -2.53 17.94
N VAL A 284 17.89 -2.05 16.93
CA VAL A 284 17.31 -1.60 15.66
C VAL A 284 16.70 -2.75 14.86
N ALA A 285 17.33 -3.92 14.84
CA ALA A 285 16.79 -5.12 14.23
C ALA A 285 15.47 -5.56 14.90
N ALA A 286 15.39 -5.53 16.23
CA ALA A 286 14.15 -5.84 16.96
C ALA A 286 13.02 -4.84 16.60
N MET A 287 13.36 -3.57 16.41
CA MET A 287 12.42 -2.56 15.95
C MET A 287 11.95 -2.78 14.51
N ALA A 288 12.82 -3.26 13.62
CA ALA A 288 12.45 -3.65 12.25
C ALA A 288 11.46 -4.83 12.25
N VAL A 289 11.67 -5.83 13.12
CA VAL A 289 10.74 -6.94 13.33
C VAL A 289 9.37 -6.42 13.80
N LEU A 290 9.33 -5.54 14.80
CA LEU A 290 8.08 -4.94 15.26
C LEU A 290 7.40 -4.10 14.15
N SER A 291 8.20 -3.40 13.35
CA SER A 291 7.72 -2.60 12.22
C SER A 291 7.00 -3.45 11.18
N GLY A 292 7.55 -4.61 10.81
CA GLY A 292 6.93 -5.50 9.82
C GLY A 292 5.55 -5.98 10.25
N ILE A 293 5.37 -6.37 11.52
CA ILE A 293 4.07 -6.73 12.09
C ILE A 293 3.09 -5.55 12.03
N GLY A 294 3.55 -4.35 12.38
CA GLY A 294 2.74 -3.13 12.29
C GLY A 294 2.31 -2.78 10.86
N ALA A 295 3.18 -2.97 9.87
CA ALA A 295 2.84 -2.75 8.47
C ALA A 295 1.85 -3.81 7.97
N MET A 296 2.09 -5.09 8.30
CA MET A 296 1.18 -6.17 7.95
C MET A 296 -0.22 -5.95 8.55
N ASN A 297 -0.32 -5.40 9.76
CA ASN A 297 -1.60 -5.07 10.39
C ASN A 297 -2.46 -4.11 9.55
N GLY A 298 -1.87 -3.06 8.99
CA GLY A 298 -2.62 -2.13 8.15
C GLY A 298 -2.87 -2.68 6.74
N TRP A 299 -1.95 -3.43 6.15
CA TRP A 299 -2.17 -4.13 4.87
C TRP A 299 -3.28 -5.18 4.96
N MET A 300 -3.38 -5.88 6.09
CA MET A 300 -4.44 -6.85 6.39
C MET A 300 -5.83 -6.21 6.45
N MET A 301 -5.93 -4.96 6.94
CA MET A 301 -7.19 -4.23 6.84
C MET A 301 -7.50 -3.90 5.38
N VAL A 302 -6.52 -3.40 4.65
CA VAL A 302 -6.68 -2.90 3.28
C VAL A 302 -7.10 -4.02 2.31
N VAL A 303 -6.54 -5.23 2.42
CA VAL A 303 -6.91 -6.41 1.61
C VAL A 303 -8.38 -6.81 1.81
N ALA A 304 -9.00 -6.44 2.93
CA ALA A 304 -10.39 -6.80 3.23
C ALA A 304 -11.37 -5.65 2.93
N GLU A 305 -10.99 -4.40 3.18
CA GLU A 305 -11.86 -3.23 3.02
C GLU A 305 -12.22 -2.92 1.57
N MET A 306 -11.25 -2.97 0.63
CA MET A 306 -11.54 -2.65 -0.77
C MET A 306 -12.48 -3.68 -1.42
N PRO A 307 -12.24 -5.01 -1.31
CA PRO A 307 -13.18 -6.01 -1.81
C PRO A 307 -14.56 -5.92 -1.12
N MET A 308 -14.61 -5.57 0.17
CA MET A 308 -15.89 -5.35 0.87
C MET A 308 -16.67 -4.19 0.23
N ALA A 309 -16.01 -3.07 -0.07
CA ALA A 309 -16.65 -1.94 -0.75
C ALA A 309 -17.21 -2.36 -2.11
N ALA A 310 -16.40 -3.02 -2.94
CA ALA A 310 -16.85 -3.51 -4.25
C ALA A 310 -17.95 -4.59 -4.17
N ALA A 311 -17.93 -5.44 -3.14
CA ALA A 311 -18.96 -6.45 -2.90
C ALA A 311 -20.29 -5.83 -2.47
N ARG A 312 -20.26 -4.74 -1.69
CA ARG A 312 -21.45 -3.98 -1.27
C ARG A 312 -22.16 -3.33 -2.45
N ASP A 313 -21.39 -2.91 -3.46
CA ASP A 313 -21.91 -2.38 -4.72
C ASP A 313 -22.27 -3.49 -5.73
N GLY A 314 -22.18 -4.77 -5.33
CA GLY A 314 -22.56 -5.92 -6.16
C GLY A 314 -21.60 -6.24 -7.30
N LEU A 315 -20.37 -5.70 -7.25
CA LEU A 315 -19.34 -5.91 -8.28
C LEU A 315 -18.37 -7.02 -7.93
N PHE A 316 -18.26 -7.39 -6.65
CA PHE A 316 -17.39 -8.44 -6.14
C PHE A 316 -18.20 -9.56 -5.48
N PRO A 317 -17.68 -10.81 -5.33
CA PRO A 317 -18.43 -11.88 -4.71
C PRO A 317 -19.02 -11.51 -3.34
N ARG A 318 -20.34 -11.69 -3.19
CA ARG A 318 -21.14 -11.25 -2.04
C ARG A 318 -20.59 -11.69 -0.66
N VAL A 319 -19.81 -12.76 -0.61
CA VAL A 319 -19.17 -13.22 0.63
C VAL A 319 -18.21 -12.19 1.22
N PHE A 320 -17.54 -11.37 0.39
CA PHE A 320 -16.65 -10.29 0.84
C PHE A 320 -17.40 -9.13 1.50
N ALA A 321 -18.71 -8.98 1.26
CA ALA A 321 -19.53 -7.98 1.94
C ALA A 321 -19.92 -8.38 3.37
N ARG A 322 -19.73 -9.65 3.76
CA ARG A 322 -20.14 -10.17 5.07
C ARG A 322 -19.20 -9.69 6.17
N THR A 323 -19.77 -9.08 7.20
CA THR A 323 -19.02 -8.65 8.39
C THR A 323 -19.30 -9.53 9.61
N ASN A 324 -18.36 -9.60 10.54
CA ASN A 324 -18.58 -10.22 11.85
C ASN A 324 -19.31 -9.26 12.82
N ALA A 325 -19.54 -9.67 14.06
CA ALA A 325 -20.18 -8.86 15.10
C ALA A 325 -19.44 -7.54 15.45
N ARG A 326 -18.21 -7.38 14.97
CA ARG A 326 -17.35 -6.20 15.17
C ARG A 326 -17.20 -5.37 13.89
N GLU A 327 -18.09 -5.59 12.92
CA GLU A 327 -18.14 -4.90 11.62
C GLU A 327 -16.88 -5.07 10.75
N VAL A 328 -16.10 -6.14 10.98
CA VAL A 328 -14.91 -6.47 10.18
C VAL A 328 -15.30 -7.42 9.04
N PRO A 329 -14.88 -7.15 7.78
CA PRO A 329 -15.04 -8.08 6.64
C PRO A 329 -14.18 -9.32 6.81
N TRP A 330 -14.62 -10.26 7.66
CA TRP A 330 -13.83 -11.40 8.10
C TRP A 330 -13.38 -12.29 6.94
N PHE A 331 -14.23 -12.47 5.92
CA PHE A 331 -13.88 -13.30 4.77
C PHE A 331 -12.75 -12.68 3.96
N GLY A 332 -12.74 -11.35 3.79
CA GLY A 332 -11.66 -10.64 3.11
C GLY A 332 -10.31 -10.80 3.83
N VAL A 333 -10.33 -10.71 5.17
CA VAL A 333 -9.14 -10.93 6.00
C VAL A 333 -8.61 -12.36 5.83
N VAL A 334 -9.48 -13.37 5.98
CA VAL A 334 -9.08 -14.78 5.87
C VAL A 334 -8.62 -15.13 4.45
N ALA A 335 -9.35 -14.68 3.42
CA ALA A 335 -8.98 -14.91 2.03
C ALA A 335 -7.63 -14.26 1.69
N GLY A 336 -7.40 -13.02 2.13
CA GLY A 336 -6.11 -12.34 1.96
C GLY A 336 -4.96 -13.07 2.66
N ALA A 337 -5.16 -13.49 3.91
CA ALA A 337 -4.15 -14.23 4.68
C ALA A 337 -3.84 -15.61 4.05
N VAL A 338 -4.86 -16.34 3.57
CA VAL A 338 -4.69 -17.62 2.88
C VAL A 338 -3.93 -17.43 1.57
N MET A 339 -4.31 -16.44 0.75
CA MET A 339 -3.60 -16.16 -0.51
C MET A 339 -2.14 -15.78 -0.26
N ALA A 340 -1.86 -14.91 0.71
CA ALA A 340 -0.49 -14.58 1.10
C ALA A 340 0.27 -15.82 1.59
N SER A 341 -0.38 -16.70 2.37
CA SER A 341 0.22 -17.97 2.84
C SER A 341 0.59 -18.90 1.68
N LEU A 342 -0.25 -18.99 0.64
CA LEU A 342 0.05 -19.78 -0.56
C LEU A 342 1.30 -19.25 -1.28
N VAL A 343 1.42 -17.93 -1.43
CA VAL A 343 2.60 -17.31 -2.03
C VAL A 343 3.86 -17.52 -1.19
N ILE A 344 3.74 -17.47 0.14
CA ILE A 344 4.84 -17.78 1.06
C ILE A 344 5.29 -19.24 0.88
N VAL A 345 4.35 -20.19 0.79
CA VAL A 345 4.70 -21.60 0.55
C VAL A 345 5.39 -21.75 -0.82
N LEU A 346 4.93 -21.05 -1.86
CA LEU A 346 5.59 -21.05 -3.17
C LEU A 346 7.01 -20.45 -3.10
N ASN A 347 7.28 -19.49 -2.23
CA ASN A 347 8.62 -18.94 -2.04
C ASN A 347 9.60 -19.97 -1.47
N PHE A 348 9.19 -20.72 -0.44
CA PHE A 348 10.09 -21.65 0.26
C PHE A 348 10.13 -23.06 -0.34
N TYR A 349 9.10 -23.46 -1.07
CA TYR A 349 8.95 -24.83 -1.59
C TYR A 349 8.65 -24.90 -3.10
N GLY A 350 8.41 -23.76 -3.75
CA GLY A 350 8.14 -23.68 -5.18
C GLY A 350 9.40 -23.50 -6.02
N ALA A 351 9.21 -23.20 -7.30
CA ALA A 351 10.31 -22.82 -8.18
C ALA A 351 10.93 -21.49 -7.73
N ALA A 352 12.26 -21.37 -7.85
CA ALA A 352 13.04 -20.25 -7.31
C ALA A 352 12.53 -18.86 -7.77
N ASP A 353 12.00 -18.80 -8.99
CA ASP A 353 11.56 -17.63 -9.73
C ASP A 353 10.04 -17.37 -9.64
N ALA A 354 9.27 -18.30 -9.05
CA ALA A 354 7.82 -18.17 -8.92
C ALA A 354 7.41 -17.02 -8.00
N PHE A 355 8.10 -16.88 -6.86
CA PHE A 355 7.84 -15.80 -5.92
C PHE A 355 8.19 -14.42 -6.49
N GLU A 356 9.37 -14.30 -7.09
CA GLU A 356 9.81 -13.05 -7.72
C GLU A 356 8.82 -12.61 -8.80
N SER A 357 8.35 -13.55 -9.62
CA SER A 357 7.32 -13.29 -10.64
C SER A 357 6.03 -12.75 -10.01
N ILE A 358 5.57 -13.28 -8.87
CA ILE A 358 4.35 -12.82 -8.17
C ILE A 358 4.55 -11.42 -7.55
N VAL A 359 5.74 -11.10 -7.05
CA VAL A 359 6.03 -9.76 -6.50
C VAL A 359 6.14 -8.71 -7.61
N LEU A 360 6.78 -9.03 -8.73
CA LEU A 360 6.83 -8.15 -9.90
C LEU A 360 5.43 -7.94 -10.50
N LEU A 361 4.61 -9.00 -10.53
CA LEU A 361 3.20 -8.93 -10.88
C LEU A 361 2.43 -7.95 -9.99
N ALA A 362 2.64 -8.01 -8.67
CA ALA A 362 1.99 -7.12 -7.71
C ALA A 362 2.34 -5.64 -7.98
N THR A 363 3.59 -5.39 -8.38
CA THR A 363 4.05 -4.06 -8.79
C THR A 363 3.25 -3.57 -10.00
N PHE A 364 3.08 -4.39 -11.03
CA PHE A 364 2.25 -4.05 -12.19
C PHE A 364 0.78 -3.82 -11.81
N THR A 365 0.18 -4.70 -11.01
CA THR A 365 -1.24 -4.56 -10.62
C THR A 365 -1.48 -3.34 -9.73
N SER A 366 -0.48 -2.85 -8.99
CA SER A 366 -0.57 -1.61 -8.20
C SER A 366 -0.70 -0.35 -9.09
N VAL A 367 -0.13 -0.40 -10.31
CA VAL A 367 -0.15 0.72 -11.26
C VAL A 367 -1.57 1.05 -11.69
N ILE A 368 -2.38 0.01 -11.94
CA ILE A 368 -3.71 0.15 -12.52
C ILE A 368 -4.61 1.06 -11.64
N PRO A 369 -4.77 0.80 -10.33
CA PRO A 369 -5.49 1.69 -9.41
C PRO A 369 -4.97 3.14 -9.38
N TYR A 370 -3.66 3.35 -9.41
CA TYR A 370 -3.07 4.69 -9.30
C TYR A 370 -3.29 5.50 -10.58
N PHE A 371 -3.04 4.87 -11.74
CA PHE A 371 -3.25 5.48 -13.05
C PHE A 371 -4.72 5.85 -13.25
N PHE A 372 -5.65 4.92 -12.97
CA PHE A 372 -7.08 5.20 -13.11
C PHE A 372 -7.60 6.23 -12.10
N SER A 373 -7.00 6.34 -10.91
CA SER A 373 -7.31 7.42 -9.98
C SER A 373 -6.89 8.79 -10.54
N ALA A 374 -5.71 8.88 -11.16
CA ALA A 374 -5.30 10.10 -11.86
C ALA A 374 -6.22 10.42 -13.04
N CYS A 375 -6.64 9.42 -13.83
CA CYS A 375 -7.64 9.59 -14.88
C CYS A 375 -8.99 10.07 -14.33
N ALA A 376 -9.46 9.53 -13.21
CA ALA A 376 -10.71 9.95 -12.58
C ALA A 376 -10.63 11.42 -12.16
N GLN A 377 -9.50 11.84 -11.58
CA GLN A 377 -9.27 13.24 -11.23
C GLN A 377 -9.28 14.14 -12.48
N LEU A 378 -8.67 13.71 -13.59
CA LEU A 378 -8.70 14.42 -14.87
C LEU A 378 -10.13 14.55 -15.42
N TYR A 379 -10.91 13.47 -15.41
CA TYR A 379 -12.31 13.44 -15.85
C TYR A 379 -13.13 14.53 -15.15
N TRP A 380 -12.98 14.69 -13.84
CA TRP A 380 -13.67 15.75 -13.11
C TRP A 380 -13.04 17.14 -13.24
N LEU A 381 -11.78 17.27 -13.65
CA LEU A 381 -11.20 18.58 -13.98
C LEU A 381 -11.77 19.15 -15.28
N VAL A 382 -12.08 18.28 -16.25
CA VAL A 382 -12.65 18.65 -17.55
C VAL A 382 -14.18 18.71 -17.58
N GLY A 383 -14.85 18.53 -16.44
CA GLY A 383 -16.31 18.70 -16.31
C GLY A 383 -17.14 17.43 -16.55
N GLY A 384 -16.57 16.24 -16.31
CA GLY A 384 -17.20 14.95 -16.60
C GLY A 384 -18.66 14.77 -16.19
N ASP A 385 -19.08 15.31 -15.03
CA ASP A 385 -20.47 15.20 -14.55
C ASP A 385 -21.38 16.35 -15.03
N GLY A 386 -21.05 16.98 -16.15
CA GLY A 386 -21.74 18.19 -16.65
C GLY A 386 -21.46 19.45 -15.82
N GLY A 387 -20.51 19.38 -14.88
CA GLY A 387 -20.03 20.53 -14.12
C GLY A 387 -19.14 21.45 -14.95
N ARG A 388 -18.99 22.71 -14.53
CA ARG A 388 -18.03 23.62 -15.16
C ARG A 388 -16.60 23.10 -14.95
N PRO A 389 -15.76 23.06 -16.01
CA PRO A 389 -14.35 22.76 -15.87
C PRO A 389 -13.68 23.65 -14.82
N VAL A 390 -12.71 23.10 -14.09
CA VAL A 390 -11.90 23.91 -13.18
C VAL A 390 -11.05 24.85 -14.05
N ALA A 391 -10.99 26.13 -13.70
CA ALA A 391 -10.28 27.15 -14.48
C ALA A 391 -9.22 27.90 -13.64
N GLY A 392 -8.33 28.61 -14.34
CA GLY A 392 -7.31 29.48 -13.74
C GLY A 392 -6.16 28.72 -13.07
N GLY A 393 -5.47 29.36 -12.11
CA GLY A 393 -4.28 28.80 -11.46
C GLY A 393 -4.51 27.48 -10.73
N ARG A 394 -5.74 27.22 -10.26
CA ARG A 394 -6.10 25.94 -9.65
C ARG A 394 -6.10 24.77 -10.65
N LEU A 395 -6.50 25.02 -11.90
CA LEU A 395 -6.41 24.02 -12.97
C LEU A 395 -4.95 23.65 -13.23
N ALA A 396 -4.06 24.64 -13.32
CA ALA A 396 -2.64 24.38 -13.56
C ALA A 396 -2.04 23.48 -12.46
N VAL A 397 -2.30 23.80 -11.18
CA VAL A 397 -1.81 23.00 -10.05
C VAL A 397 -2.37 21.58 -10.06
N ASP A 398 -3.69 21.42 -10.19
CA ASP A 398 -4.33 20.11 -10.17
C ASP A 398 -3.93 19.27 -11.41
N LEU A 399 -3.74 19.90 -12.57
CA LEU A 399 -3.28 19.23 -13.79
C LEU A 399 -1.82 18.79 -13.67
N THR A 400 -0.94 19.63 -13.11
CA THR A 400 0.45 19.24 -12.84
C THR A 400 0.49 18.03 -11.91
N MET A 401 -0.30 18.01 -10.83
CA MET A 401 -0.38 16.85 -9.92
C MET A 401 -0.87 15.58 -10.63
N VAL A 402 -1.88 15.70 -11.49
CA VAL A 402 -2.39 14.57 -12.29
C VAL A 402 -1.33 14.05 -13.25
N VAL A 403 -0.66 14.93 -14.00
CA VAL A 403 0.39 14.53 -14.95
C VAL A 403 1.55 13.85 -14.23
N LEU A 404 2.00 14.40 -13.11
CA LEU A 404 3.05 13.77 -12.30
C LEU A 404 2.62 12.40 -11.76
N ALA A 405 1.38 12.26 -11.27
CA ALA A 405 0.85 10.97 -10.81
C ALA A 405 0.72 9.94 -11.95
N MET A 406 0.33 10.38 -13.16
CA MET A 406 0.29 9.52 -14.34
C MET A 406 1.68 9.06 -14.77
N LEU A 407 2.64 9.99 -14.86
CA LEU A 407 4.03 9.67 -15.20
C LEU A 407 4.66 8.75 -14.16
N PHE A 408 4.43 8.99 -12.87
CA PHE A 408 4.84 8.12 -11.78
C PHE A 408 4.26 6.71 -11.93
N SER A 409 2.96 6.60 -12.22
CA SER A 409 2.29 5.31 -12.42
C SER A 409 2.86 4.58 -13.64
N LEU A 410 3.09 5.27 -14.76
CA LEU A 410 3.67 4.67 -15.97
C LEU A 410 5.13 4.24 -15.76
N TRP A 411 5.90 4.99 -14.99
CA TRP A 411 7.28 4.64 -14.66
C TRP A 411 7.35 3.32 -13.85
N MET A 412 6.36 3.04 -13.00
CA MET A 412 6.28 1.74 -12.30
C MET A 412 6.15 0.55 -13.25
N VAL A 413 5.47 0.71 -14.40
CA VAL A 413 5.35 -0.36 -15.41
C VAL A 413 6.71 -0.72 -15.98
N VAL A 414 7.54 0.28 -16.24
CA VAL A 414 8.92 0.08 -16.72
C VAL A 414 9.72 -0.72 -15.68
N GLY A 415 9.53 -0.39 -14.40
CA GLY A 415 10.19 -1.08 -13.29
C GLY A 415 9.75 -2.54 -13.09
N ALA A 416 8.47 -2.86 -13.34
CA ALA A 416 7.97 -4.23 -13.25
C ALA A 416 8.50 -5.13 -14.38
N GLY A 417 8.82 -4.55 -15.54
CA GLY A 417 9.29 -5.28 -16.72
C GLY A 417 8.14 -5.86 -17.57
N ALA A 418 8.44 -6.08 -18.85
CA ALA A 418 7.45 -6.52 -19.84
C ALA A 418 6.82 -7.88 -19.52
N GLN A 419 7.62 -8.80 -18.96
CA GLN A 419 7.14 -10.13 -18.57
C GLN A 419 6.11 -10.06 -17.44
N ALA A 420 6.39 -9.27 -16.39
CA ALA A 420 5.46 -9.08 -15.29
C ALA A 420 4.19 -8.36 -15.74
N ALA A 421 4.28 -7.42 -16.69
CA ALA A 421 3.11 -6.77 -17.28
C ALA A 421 2.23 -7.76 -18.06
N LEU A 422 2.83 -8.65 -18.84
CA LEU A 422 2.10 -9.69 -19.58
C LEU A 422 1.41 -10.67 -18.62
N GLN A 423 2.16 -11.23 -17.67
CA GLN A 423 1.61 -12.14 -16.65
C GLN A 423 0.53 -11.43 -15.81
N GLY A 424 0.75 -10.14 -15.51
CA GLY A 424 -0.16 -9.22 -14.84
C GLY A 424 -1.49 -9.17 -15.52
N MET A 425 -1.46 -8.90 -16.82
CA MET A 425 -2.64 -8.84 -17.66
C MET A 425 -3.35 -10.20 -17.71
N LEU A 426 -2.63 -11.31 -17.85
CA LEU A 426 -3.22 -12.66 -17.89
C LEU A 426 -3.97 -13.01 -16.58
N ILE A 427 -3.36 -12.74 -15.42
CA ILE A 427 -4.01 -12.97 -14.12
C ILE A 427 -5.20 -12.03 -13.91
N MET A 428 -5.08 -10.78 -14.38
CA MET A 428 -6.18 -9.83 -14.36
C MET A 428 -7.39 -10.33 -15.17
N LEU A 429 -7.16 -10.98 -16.31
CA LEU A 429 -8.24 -11.55 -17.13
C LEU A 429 -9.02 -12.66 -16.41
N LEU A 430 -8.44 -13.35 -15.42
CA LEU A 430 -9.17 -14.31 -14.58
C LEU A 430 -10.28 -13.65 -13.75
N GLY A 431 -10.24 -12.34 -13.57
CA GLY A 431 -11.33 -11.57 -12.95
C GLY A 431 -12.56 -11.43 -13.85
N VAL A 432 -12.42 -11.51 -15.19
CA VAL A 432 -13.53 -11.30 -16.13
C VAL A 432 -14.67 -12.32 -15.92
N PRO A 433 -14.41 -13.64 -15.82
CA PRO A 433 -15.45 -14.61 -15.49
C PRO A 433 -16.17 -14.30 -14.16
N VAL A 434 -15.44 -13.82 -13.15
CA VAL A 434 -16.02 -13.44 -11.86
C VAL A 434 -16.98 -12.27 -12.02
N TYR A 435 -16.57 -11.22 -12.74
CA TYR A 435 -17.42 -10.07 -13.04
C TYR A 435 -18.68 -10.45 -13.82
N VAL A 436 -18.54 -11.28 -14.87
CA VAL A 436 -19.68 -11.77 -15.66
C VAL A 436 -20.64 -12.57 -14.77
N GLY A 437 -20.10 -13.40 -13.88
CA GLY A 437 -20.88 -14.16 -12.90
C GLY A 437 -21.69 -13.27 -11.95
N GLU A 438 -21.06 -12.24 -11.38
CA GLU A 438 -21.74 -11.30 -10.48
C GLU A 438 -22.79 -10.45 -11.21
N ARG A 439 -22.51 -10.01 -12.46
CA ARG A 439 -23.49 -9.32 -13.30
C ARG A 439 -24.69 -10.19 -13.67
N ALA A 440 -24.46 -11.45 -14.02
CA ALA A 440 -25.53 -12.40 -14.31
C ALA A 440 -26.42 -12.63 -13.07
N ARG A 441 -25.82 -12.72 -11.88
CA ARG A 441 -26.55 -12.84 -10.61
C ARG A 441 -27.39 -11.59 -10.30
N ALA A 442 -26.82 -10.40 -10.48
CA ALA A 442 -27.53 -9.14 -10.27
C ALA A 442 -28.76 -9.00 -11.19
N ARG A 443 -28.61 -9.31 -12.48
CA ARG A 443 -29.72 -9.30 -13.44
C ARG A 443 -30.82 -10.30 -13.09
N ARG A 444 -30.46 -11.53 -12.68
CA ARG A 444 -31.43 -12.54 -12.23
C ARG A 444 -32.18 -12.10 -10.98
N ALA A 445 -31.53 -11.39 -10.06
CA ALA A 445 -32.17 -10.86 -8.86
C ALA A 445 -33.16 -9.74 -9.21
N ALA A 446 -32.78 -8.82 -10.11
CA ALA A 446 -33.67 -7.76 -10.59
C ALA A 446 -34.92 -8.32 -11.28
N ALA A 447 -34.75 -9.26 -12.22
CA ALA A 447 -35.87 -9.90 -12.91
C ALA A 447 -36.83 -10.64 -11.95
N ARG A 448 -36.30 -11.24 -10.87
CA ARG A 448 -37.14 -11.86 -9.83
C ARG A 448 -37.91 -10.83 -9.00
N ALA A 449 -37.30 -9.68 -8.70
CA ALA A 449 -37.96 -8.60 -7.98
C ALA A 449 -39.09 -7.99 -8.81
N GLU A 450 -38.83 -7.70 -10.09
CA GLU A 450 -39.84 -7.21 -11.05
C GLU A 450 -41.01 -8.21 -11.18
N HIS A 451 -40.72 -9.51 -11.27
CA HIS A 451 -41.75 -10.54 -11.32
C HIS A 451 -42.57 -10.64 -10.02
N ALA A 452 -41.93 -10.48 -8.85
CA ALA A 452 -42.61 -10.49 -7.55
C ALA A 452 -43.52 -9.27 -7.35
N GLU A 453 -43.10 -8.09 -7.83
CA GLU A 453 -43.94 -6.89 -7.88
C GLU A 453 -45.11 -7.06 -8.85
N ALA A 454 -44.87 -7.59 -10.05
CA ALA A 454 -45.91 -7.82 -11.06
C ALA A 454 -46.96 -8.87 -10.64
N THR A 455 -46.58 -9.84 -9.80
CA THR A 455 -47.47 -10.91 -9.32
C THR A 455 -48.17 -10.58 -8.00
N GLY A 456 -47.94 -9.40 -7.42
CA GLY A 456 -48.56 -8.98 -6.15
C GLY A 456 -48.10 -9.79 -4.93
N ALA A 457 -46.98 -10.51 -5.03
CA ALA A 457 -46.47 -11.36 -3.95
C ALA A 457 -45.73 -10.59 -2.84
N VAL A 458 -45.66 -9.26 -2.93
CA VAL A 458 -45.10 -8.40 -1.89
C VAL A 458 -46.15 -8.23 -0.78
N LYS A 459 -46.00 -9.01 0.31
CA LYS A 459 -46.75 -8.73 1.55
C LYS A 459 -46.35 -7.34 2.08
N PRO A 460 -47.32 -6.46 2.39
CA PRO A 460 -47.02 -5.23 3.10
C PRO A 460 -46.67 -5.54 4.56
N SER A 461 -45.39 -5.45 4.92
CA SER A 461 -44.89 -4.97 6.24
C SER A 461 -43.37 -4.99 6.29
#